data_AF-A0A7C7RS24-F1
#
_entry.id   AF-A0A7C7RS24-F1
#
_cell.length_a   1.000
_cell.length_b   1.000
_cell.length_c   1.000
_cell.angle_alpha   90.00
_cell.angle_beta   90.00
_cell.angle_gamma   90.00
#
_symmetry.space_group_name_H-M   'P 1'
#
loop_
_entity.id
_entity.type
_entity.pdbx_description
1 polymer ?
#
loop_
_entity_poly.entity_id
_entity_poly.type
_entity_poly.pdbx_seq_one_letter_code
_entity_poly.pdbx_strand_id
1 'polypeptide(L)'
;MGWNKIVELMDVKEPVTIAIAGYPGMGNIGIQVVSYLADKLDAKLAAKIYSEYLMLSSNVAGIMINRDGTFRLPAIEIRLVD
;
A
#
# COMPACT_ATOMS: atom_id res chain seq x y z
N MET A 1 13.63 -9.76 16.80
CA MET A 1 12.29 -10.27 16.46
C MET A 1 11.50 -9.09 15.96
N GLY A 2 11.02 -9.14 14.72
CA GLY A 2 10.41 -7.98 14.08
C GLY A 2 8.90 -7.90 14.17
N TRP A 3 8.36 -6.71 13.90
CA TRP A 3 6.93 -6.45 13.94
C TRP A 3 6.32 -6.27 12.54
N ASN A 4 5.06 -6.71 12.44
CA ASN A 4 4.16 -6.44 11.33
C ASN A 4 2.83 -5.97 11.93
N LYS A 5 2.23 -4.93 11.36
CA LYS A 5 0.97 -4.37 11.84
C LYS A 5 0.05 -4.06 10.66
N ILE A 6 -1.16 -4.60 10.72
CA ILE A 6 -2.24 -4.24 9.80
C ILE A 6 -3.11 -3.19 10.51
N VAL A 7 -3.45 -2.12 9.81
CA VAL A 7 -4.39 -1.09 10.24
C VAL A 7 -5.54 -1.09 9.25
N GLU A 8 -6.70 -1.53 9.72
CA GLU A 8 -7.95 -1.55 8.95
C GLU A 8 -8.60 -0.15 9.03
N LEU A 9 -9.05 0.35 7.89
CA LEU A 9 -9.65 1.68 7.73
C LEU A 9 -11.12 1.60 7.31
N MET A 10 -11.52 0.45 6.76
CA MET A 10 -12.91 0.13 6.43
C MET A 10 -13.26 -1.27 6.92
N ASP A 11 -14.52 -1.45 7.28
CA ASP A 11 -15.08 -2.78 7.56
C ASP A 11 -15.51 -3.43 6.25
N VAL A 12 -14.90 -4.58 5.92
CA VAL A 12 -15.17 -5.34 4.69
C VAL A 12 -16.25 -6.37 5.01
N LYS A 13 -17.49 -6.07 4.66
CA LYS A 13 -18.67 -6.87 5.04
C LYS A 13 -18.77 -8.21 4.33
N GLU A 14 -18.27 -8.30 3.10
CA GLU A 14 -18.39 -9.47 2.25
C GLU A 14 -17.01 -9.96 1.78
N PRO A 15 -16.78 -11.28 1.62
CA PRO A 15 -15.52 -11.80 1.13
C PRO A 15 -15.17 -11.28 -0.27
N VAL A 16 -13.95 -10.78 -0.42
CA VAL A 16 -13.41 -10.37 -1.72
C VAL A 16 -12.89 -11.59 -2.46
N THR A 17 -13.38 -11.82 -3.68
CA THR A 17 -13.06 -13.03 -4.46
C THR A 17 -11.76 -12.93 -5.25
N ILE A 18 -11.33 -11.70 -5.60
CA ILE A 18 -10.15 -11.45 -6.44
C ILE A 18 -9.24 -10.46 -5.72
N ALA A 19 -7.98 -10.85 -5.55
CA ALA A 19 -6.92 -9.96 -5.11
C ALA A 19 -5.92 -9.76 -6.25
N ILE A 20 -5.58 -8.51 -6.54
CA ILE A 20 -4.57 -8.14 -7.53
C ILE A 20 -3.40 -7.50 -6.79
N ALA A 21 -2.21 -8.10 -6.89
CA ALA A 21 -1.00 -7.61 -6.24
C ALA A 21 0.02 -7.14 -7.28
N GLY A 22 0.54 -5.93 -7.08
CA GLY A 22 1.50 -5.30 -7.99
C GLY A 22 2.50 -4.47 -7.19
N TYR A 23 3.72 -4.96 -7.10
CA TYR A 23 4.80 -4.32 -6.34
C TYR A 23 5.83 -3.67 -7.29
N PRO A 24 6.64 -2.73 -6.79
CA PRO A 24 7.81 -2.25 -7.51
C PRO A 24 8.74 -3.42 -7.90
N GLY A 25 9.30 -3.36 -9.11
CA GLY A 25 10.08 -4.43 -9.70
C GLY A 25 10.68 -4.00 -11.03
N MET A 26 11.05 -4.95 -11.92
CA MET A 26 11.60 -4.59 -13.23
C MET A 26 10.64 -3.72 -14.03
N GLY A 27 11.12 -2.54 -14.45
CA GLY A 27 10.32 -1.55 -15.19
C GLY A 27 9.14 -0.95 -14.42
N ASN A 28 9.00 -1.24 -13.12
CA ASN A 28 7.86 -0.83 -12.28
C ASN A 28 6.49 -1.20 -12.88
N ILE A 29 6.40 -2.27 -13.67
CA ILE A 29 5.18 -2.61 -14.41
C ILE A 29 4.04 -3.00 -13.44
N GLY A 30 4.31 -3.89 -12.48
CA GLY A 30 3.28 -4.37 -11.54
C GLY A 30 2.62 -3.23 -10.75
N ILE A 31 3.43 -2.35 -10.15
CA ILE A 31 2.92 -1.19 -9.41
C ILE A 31 2.18 -0.18 -10.29
N GLN A 32 2.62 0.02 -11.54
CA GLN A 32 1.91 0.90 -12.50
C GLN A 32 0.54 0.33 -12.87
N VAL A 33 0.45 -0.98 -13.15
CA VAL A 33 -0.83 -1.63 -13.49
C VAL A 33 -1.82 -1.56 -12.32
N VAL A 34 -1.39 -1.90 -11.10
CA VAL A 34 -2.28 -1.84 -9.94
C VAL A 34 -2.67 -0.40 -9.60
N SER A 35 -1.76 0.56 -9.74
CA SER A 35 -2.10 1.98 -9.56
C SER A 35 -3.13 2.45 -10.59
N TYR A 36 -2.96 2.08 -11.86
CA TYR A 36 -3.91 2.39 -12.92
C TYR A 36 -5.29 1.77 -12.65
N LEU A 37 -5.36 0.50 -12.25
CA LEU A 37 -6.62 -0.15 -11.91
C LEU A 37 -7.30 0.51 -10.72
N ALA A 38 -6.54 0.84 -9.67
CA ALA A 38 -7.07 1.53 -8.49
C ALA A 38 -7.68 2.89 -8.89
N ASP A 39 -6.99 3.66 -9.72
CA ASP A 39 -7.47 4.98 -10.17
C ASP A 39 -8.71 4.85 -11.08
N LYS A 40 -8.73 3.86 -11.99
CA LYS A 40 -9.84 3.68 -12.93
C LYS A 40 -11.11 3.11 -12.31
N LEU A 41 -10.97 2.32 -11.26
CA LEU A 41 -12.07 1.70 -10.55
C LEU A 41 -12.50 2.49 -9.31
N ASP A 42 -11.93 3.69 -9.09
CA ASP A 42 -12.16 4.52 -7.90
C ASP A 42 -11.97 3.72 -6.58
N ALA A 43 -10.90 2.91 -6.54
CA ALA A 43 -10.65 2.00 -5.44
C ALA A 43 -10.33 2.79 -4.15
N LYS A 44 -11.05 2.47 -3.08
CA LYS A 44 -10.95 3.11 -1.77
C LYS A 44 -9.93 2.41 -0.90
N LEU A 45 -9.18 3.18 -0.12
CA LEU A 45 -8.19 2.64 0.81
C LEU A 45 -8.87 1.85 1.93
N ALA A 46 -8.62 0.55 1.99
CA ALA A 46 -9.26 -0.38 2.92
C ALA A 46 -8.41 -0.67 4.16
N ALA A 47 -7.11 -0.84 3.95
CA ALA A 47 -6.17 -1.14 5.02
C ALA A 47 -4.75 -0.73 4.64
N LYS A 48 -3.88 -0.64 5.66
CA LYS A 48 -2.44 -0.45 5.49
C LYS A 48 -1.68 -1.51 6.27
N ILE A 49 -0.67 -2.10 5.64
CA ILE A 49 0.29 -2.99 6.30
C ILE A 49 1.58 -2.22 6.52
N TYR A 50 2.00 -2.16 7.78
CA TYR A 50 3.28 -1.62 8.23
C TYR A 50 4.18 -2.75 8.71
N SER A 51 5.48 -2.59 8.52
CA SER A 51 6.48 -3.56 8.98
C SER A 51 7.83 -2.89 9.15
N GLU A 52 8.65 -3.38 10.07
CA GLU A 52 10.07 -2.97 10.15
C GLU A 52 10.89 -3.45 8.96
N TYR A 53 10.37 -4.42 8.20
CA TYR A 53 11.04 -4.98 7.03
C TYR A 53 10.72 -4.23 5.73
N LEU A 54 9.76 -3.28 5.76
CA LEU A 54 9.42 -2.47 4.60
C LEU A 54 10.41 -1.30 4.46
N MET A 55 11.01 -1.19 3.28
CA MET A 55 11.85 -0.07 2.89
C MET A 55 11.07 0.92 2.03
N LEU A 56 11.58 2.15 1.94
CA LEU A 56 11.11 3.11 0.95
C LEU A 56 11.44 2.64 -0.48
N SER A 57 10.76 3.19 -1.49
CA SER A 57 10.87 2.81 -2.90
C SER A 57 12.29 2.91 -3.49
N SER A 58 13.22 3.55 -2.81
CA SER A 58 14.65 3.65 -3.14
C SER A 58 15.56 2.70 -2.35
N ASN A 59 14.99 1.69 -1.67
CA ASN A 59 15.71 0.78 -0.77
C ASN A 59 16.36 1.48 0.43
N VAL A 60 15.81 2.63 0.83
CA VAL A 60 16.27 3.40 2.00
C VAL A 60 15.37 3.08 3.19
N ALA A 61 15.99 2.78 4.33
CA ALA A 61 15.28 2.67 5.60
C ALA A 61 14.89 4.07 6.11
N GLY A 62 13.71 4.20 6.73
CA GLY A 62 13.30 5.44 7.37
C GLY A 62 11.85 5.84 7.06
N ILE A 63 11.61 7.15 7.06
CA ILE A 63 10.29 7.77 6.91
C ILE A 63 10.34 8.80 5.77
N MET A 64 9.24 8.99 5.04
CA MET A 64 9.13 10.10 4.11
C MET A 64 8.71 11.35 4.87
N ILE A 65 9.44 12.44 4.71
CA ILE A 65 9.06 13.76 5.24
C ILE A 65 8.39 14.56 4.13
N ASN A 66 7.17 15.01 4.37
CA ASN A 66 6.42 15.86 3.46
C ASN A 66 6.85 17.33 3.65
N ARG A 67 6.52 18.18 2.67
CA ARG A 67 6.88 19.61 2.71
C ARG A 67 6.28 20.38 3.89
N ASP A 68 5.17 19.90 4.42
CA ASP A 68 4.47 20.47 5.57
C ASP A 68 5.04 19.98 6.93
N GLY A 69 6.14 19.20 6.91
CA GLY A 69 6.75 18.64 8.10
C GLY A 69 6.06 17.39 8.65
N THR A 70 4.95 16.95 8.04
CA THR A 70 4.36 15.64 8.37
C THR A 70 5.25 14.52 7.85
N PHE A 71 5.09 13.31 8.40
CA PHE A 71 5.83 12.14 7.94
C PHE A 71 4.92 10.97 7.59
N ARG A 72 5.42 10.06 6.78
CA ARG A 72 4.76 8.79 6.44
C ARG A 72 5.74 7.64 6.57
N LEU A 73 5.31 6.58 7.24
CA LEU A 73 6.02 5.29 7.26
C LEU A 73 5.82 4.56 5.93
N PRO A 74 6.79 3.73 5.49
CA PRO A 74 6.57 2.77 4.42
C PRO A 74 5.37 1.86 4.77
N ALA A 75 4.47 1.69 3.81
CA ALA A 75 3.30 0.84 3.99
C ALA A 75 2.91 0.18 2.66
N ILE A 76 2.39 -1.05 2.74
CA ILE A 76 1.62 -1.64 1.65
C ILE A 76 0.17 -1.19 1.84
N GLU A 77 -0.41 -0.59 0.80
CA GLU A 77 -1.81 -0.16 0.81
C GLU A 77 -2.68 -1.23 0.16
N ILE A 78 -3.76 -1.61 0.85
CA ILE A 78 -4.81 -2.47 0.32
C ILE A 78 -5.98 -1.57 -0.03
N ARG A 79 -6.47 -1.66 -1.27
CA ARG A 79 -7.61 -0.89 -1.75
C ARG A 79 -8.72 -1.82 -2.20
N LEU A 80 -9.96 -1.40 -1.98
CA LEU A 80 -11.16 -2.12 -2.35
C LEU A 80 -11.94 -1.32 -3.39
N VAL A 81 -12.50 -2.02 -4.36
CA VAL A 81 -13.49 -1.47 -5.29
C VAL A 81 -14.86 -1.87 -4.77
N ASP A 82 -15.77 -0.90 -4.65
CA ASP A 82 -17.17 -1.14 -4.23
C ASP A 82 -17.98 -1.87 -5.32
#